data_AF-A0A7S9CQI6-F1
#
_entry.id   AF-A0A7S9CQI6-F1
#
_cell.length_a   1.000
_cell.length_b   1.000
_cell.length_c   1.000
_cell.angle_alpha   90.00
_cell.angle_beta   90.00
_cell.angle_gamma   90.00
#
_symmetry.space_group_name_H-M   'P 1'
#
loop_
_entity.id
_entity.type
_entity.pdbx_description
1 polymer ?
#
loop_
_entity_poly.entity_id
_entity_poly.type
_entity_poly.pdbx_seq_one_letter_code
_entity_poly.pdbx_strand_id
1 'polypeptide(L)'
;MTFNLLPTFAAIATLSIAAAMAAPVNYTLPEETASFKPGPNLEIVQNNCTACHSADYIKTQPQGEKFKKDFWQAEVTKMIKVYGAPIDNADVGKIVEYLAATY
;
A
#
# COMPACT_ATOMS: atom_id res chain seq x y z
N MET A 1 -1.86 -3.17 -71.19
CA MET A 1 -1.11 -4.01 -70.23
C MET A 1 -1.67 -3.73 -68.84
N THR A 2 -2.71 -4.47 -68.46
CA THR A 2 -3.38 -4.35 -67.16
C THR A 2 -2.64 -5.24 -66.16
N PHE A 3 -1.86 -4.64 -65.27
CA PHE A 3 -1.21 -5.34 -64.17
C PHE A 3 -2.28 -5.79 -63.16
N ASN A 4 -2.51 -7.10 -63.08
CA ASN A 4 -3.36 -7.74 -62.08
C ASN A 4 -2.64 -7.72 -60.71
N LEU A 5 -2.66 -6.57 -60.04
CA LEU A 5 -2.11 -6.38 -58.68
C LEU A 5 -3.12 -6.73 -57.56
N LEU A 6 -4.26 -7.35 -57.92
CA LEU A 6 -5.36 -7.58 -56.99
C LEU A 6 -5.16 -8.76 -55.99
N PRO A 7 -4.35 -9.82 -56.21
CA PRO A 7 -4.29 -10.91 -55.25
C PRO A 7 -3.33 -10.64 -54.08
N THR A 8 -2.42 -9.66 -54.21
CA THR A 8 -1.35 -9.44 -53.23
C THR A 8 -1.76 -8.59 -52.02
N PHE A 9 -2.81 -7.76 -52.13
CA PHE A 9 -3.34 -6.98 -51.00
C PHE A 9 -4.25 -7.79 -50.06
N ALA A 10 -4.84 -8.89 -50.54
CA ALA A 10 -5.75 -9.71 -49.73
C ALA A 10 -5.02 -10.53 -48.64
N ALA A 11 -3.72 -10.82 -48.84
CA ALA A 11 -2.95 -11.67 -47.92
C ALA A 11 -2.42 -10.93 -46.68
N ILE A 12 -2.37 -9.59 -46.69
CA ILE A 12 -1.82 -8.79 -45.58
C ILE A 12 -2.90 -8.45 -44.54
N ALA A 13 -4.17 -8.45 -44.92
CA ALA A 13 -5.27 -8.04 -44.04
C ALA A 13 -5.73 -9.13 -43.04
N THR A 14 -5.31 -10.39 -43.20
CA THR A 14 -5.78 -11.51 -42.36
C THR A 14 -4.89 -11.81 -41.15
N LEU A 15 -3.71 -11.20 -41.04
CA LEU A 15 -2.74 -11.54 -39.98
C LEU A 15 -2.84 -10.66 -38.72
N SER A 16 -3.71 -9.64 -38.70
CA SER A 16 -3.66 -8.58 -37.67
C SER A 16 -4.81 -8.57 -36.66
N ILE A 17 -5.68 -9.59 -36.64
CA ILE A 17 -6.81 -9.66 -35.68
C ILE A 17 -6.77 -10.99 -34.91
N ALA A 18 -5.63 -11.30 -34.28
CA ALA A 18 -5.60 -12.24 -33.18
C ALA A 18 -5.38 -11.42 -31.90
N ALA A 19 -6.47 -11.02 -31.24
CA ALA A 19 -6.37 -10.46 -29.90
C ALA A 19 -5.79 -11.54 -28.99
N ALA A 20 -4.66 -11.26 -28.33
CA ALA A 20 -4.07 -12.16 -27.36
C ALA A 20 -5.06 -12.36 -26.20
N MET A 21 -5.67 -13.54 -26.11
CA MET A 21 -6.58 -13.91 -25.03
C MET A 21 -5.73 -14.39 -23.84
N ALA A 22 -5.36 -13.47 -22.95
CA ALA A 22 -4.76 -13.83 -21.66
C ALA A 22 -5.87 -13.94 -20.61
N ALA A 23 -6.03 -15.11 -20.00
CA ALA A 23 -6.91 -15.28 -18.85
C ALA A 23 -6.26 -14.68 -17.59
N PRO A 24 -7.03 -14.09 -16.67
CA PRO A 24 -6.48 -13.61 -15.41
C PRO A 24 -5.96 -14.79 -14.56
N VAL A 25 -4.78 -14.63 -13.99
CA VAL A 25 -4.27 -15.56 -12.99
C VAL A 25 -4.93 -15.21 -11.67
N ASN A 26 -5.62 -16.17 -11.05
CA ASN A 26 -6.15 -16.00 -9.70
C ASN A 26 -5.15 -16.54 -8.68
N TYR A 27 -4.91 -15.79 -7.61
CA TYR A 27 -4.05 -16.18 -6.50
C TYR A 27 -4.78 -15.91 -5.19
N THR A 28 -4.90 -16.94 -4.36
CA THR A 28 -5.47 -16.80 -3.01
C THR A 28 -4.43 -16.16 -2.12
N LEU A 29 -4.70 -14.93 -1.66
CA LEU A 29 -3.84 -14.26 -0.68
C LEU A 29 -3.96 -14.95 0.68
N PRO A 30 -2.85 -15.03 1.45
CA PRO A 30 -2.92 -15.45 2.84
C PRO A 30 -3.74 -14.45 3.66
N GLU A 31 -4.25 -14.91 4.79
CA GLU A 31 -4.96 -14.05 5.74
C GLU A 31 -4.01 -12.96 6.29
N GLU A 32 -4.56 -11.76 6.48
CA GLU A 32 -3.86 -10.67 7.15
C GLU A 32 -3.77 -10.99 8.65
N THR A 33 -2.56 -10.97 9.21
CA THR A 33 -2.31 -11.41 10.60
C THR A 33 -1.52 -10.39 11.41
N ALA A 34 -1.29 -9.18 10.89
CA ALA A 34 -0.44 -8.21 11.56
C ALA A 34 -1.15 -7.53 12.73
N SER A 35 -0.77 -7.94 13.95
CA SER A 35 -1.22 -7.31 15.18
C SER A 35 -0.21 -6.32 15.78
N PHE A 36 -0.69 -5.21 16.33
CA PHE A 36 0.13 -4.30 17.13
C PHE A 36 0.67 -4.97 18.40
N LYS A 37 1.87 -4.59 18.85
CA LYS A 37 2.45 -5.07 20.11
C LYS A 37 1.62 -4.57 21.31
N PRO A 38 1.48 -5.34 22.40
CA PRO A 38 0.87 -4.83 23.64
C PRO A 38 1.62 -3.60 24.16
N GLY A 39 0.88 -2.59 24.63
CA GLY A 39 1.48 -1.35 25.15
C GLY A 39 0.44 -0.31 25.58
N PRO A 40 0.89 0.81 26.18
CA PRO A 40 0.00 1.90 26.60
C PRO A 40 -0.71 2.51 25.38
N ASN A 41 -1.98 2.92 25.52
CA ASN A 41 -2.74 3.55 24.43
C ASN A 41 -2.96 2.68 23.17
N LEU A 42 -2.76 1.36 23.25
CA LEU A 42 -2.90 0.44 22.11
C LEU A 42 -4.23 0.60 21.36
N GLU A 43 -5.34 0.72 22.08
CA GLU A 43 -6.67 0.86 21.48
C GLU A 43 -6.78 2.13 20.61
N ILE A 44 -6.16 3.23 21.03
CA ILE A 44 -6.13 4.49 20.27
C ILE A 44 -5.38 4.30 18.95
N VAL A 45 -4.28 3.56 18.98
CA VAL A 45 -3.48 3.26 17.77
C VAL A 45 -4.23 2.31 16.85
N GLN A 46 -4.88 1.28 17.38
CA GLN A 46 -5.71 0.36 16.60
C GLN A 46 -6.84 1.10 15.88
N ASN A 47 -7.50 2.04 16.56
CA ASN A 47 -8.61 2.81 15.98
C ASN A 47 -8.16 3.82 14.92
N ASN A 48 -6.93 4.34 14.99
CA ASN A 48 -6.46 5.41 14.10
C ASN A 48 -5.53 4.94 12.97
N CYS A 49 -4.80 3.82 13.13
CA CYS A 49 -3.70 3.43 12.23
C CYS A 49 -4.00 2.19 11.37
N THR A 50 -5.19 1.61 11.45
CA THR A 50 -5.58 0.41 10.68
C THR A 50 -6.46 0.70 9.47
N ALA A 51 -6.93 1.95 9.32
CA ALA A 51 -7.89 2.31 8.29
C ALA A 51 -7.34 2.26 6.86
N CYS A 52 -6.02 2.42 6.68
CA CYS A 52 -5.42 2.59 5.35
C CYS A 52 -4.38 1.51 4.97
N HIS A 53 -3.75 0.87 5.95
CA HIS A 53 -2.73 -0.16 5.72
C HIS A 53 -2.62 -1.10 6.92
N SER A 54 -1.97 -2.26 6.74
CA SER A 54 -1.72 -3.21 7.82
C SER A 54 -0.75 -2.66 8.87
N ALA A 55 -0.71 -3.30 10.04
CA ALA A 55 0.25 -2.97 11.10
C ALA A 55 1.71 -3.28 10.71
N ASP A 56 1.95 -4.03 9.64
CA ASP A 56 3.31 -4.38 9.19
C ASP A 56 4.12 -3.15 8.81
N TYR A 57 3.47 -2.12 8.25
CA TYR A 57 4.14 -0.85 7.93
C TYR A 57 4.76 -0.18 9.15
N ILE A 58 4.20 -0.41 10.34
CA ILE A 58 4.75 0.08 11.61
C ILE A 58 5.79 -0.90 12.16
N LYS A 59 5.51 -2.20 12.12
CA LYS A 59 6.43 -3.24 12.63
C LYS A 59 7.79 -3.26 11.94
N THR A 60 7.80 -2.92 10.65
CA THR A 60 8.98 -3.01 9.78
C THR A 60 9.77 -1.70 9.68
N GLN A 61 9.35 -0.65 10.40
CA GLN A 61 10.16 0.57 10.50
C GLN A 61 11.51 0.29 11.16
N PRO A 62 12.55 1.09 10.85
CA PRO A 62 13.84 1.00 11.52
C PRO A 62 13.70 1.08 13.04
N GLN A 63 14.40 0.21 13.76
CA GLN A 63 14.38 0.14 15.21
C GLN A 63 15.71 0.63 15.81
N GLY A 64 15.66 1.08 17.07
CA GLY A 64 16.83 1.51 17.84
C GLY A 64 16.66 2.89 18.48
N GLU A 65 17.68 3.34 19.21
CA GLU A 65 17.63 4.58 20.00
C GLU A 65 17.36 5.85 19.17
N LYS A 66 17.74 5.83 17.89
CA LYS A 66 17.52 6.95 16.96
C LYS A 66 16.09 7.03 16.41
N PHE A 67 15.31 5.95 16.51
CA PHE A 67 13.97 5.83 15.93
C PHE A 67 12.90 5.83 17.02
N LYS A 68 12.92 6.89 17.84
CA LYS A 68 12.02 7.06 18.98
C LYS A 68 11.04 8.21 18.73
N LYS A 69 10.87 9.10 19.71
CA LYS A 69 9.80 10.10 19.71
C LYS A 69 9.76 10.97 18.46
N ASP A 70 10.90 11.54 18.05
CA ASP A 70 10.95 12.46 16.92
C ASP A 70 10.68 11.76 15.59
N PHE A 71 11.18 10.53 15.43
CA PHE A 71 10.91 9.69 14.26
C PHE A 71 9.42 9.38 14.14
N TRP A 72 8.81 8.88 15.21
CA TRP A 72 7.39 8.53 15.21
C TRP A 72 6.48 9.76 15.12
N GLN A 73 6.89 10.89 15.69
CA GLN A 73 6.20 12.16 15.50
C GLN A 73 6.17 12.56 14.02
N ALA A 74 7.30 12.42 13.31
CA ALA A 74 7.38 12.70 11.89
C ALA A 74 6.48 11.76 11.07
N GLU A 75 6.51 10.45 11.34
CA GLU A 75 5.65 9.48 10.64
C GLU A 75 4.17 9.73 10.89
N VAL A 76 3.73 9.94 12.14
CA VAL A 76 2.32 10.27 12.44
C VAL A 76 1.91 11.58 11.78
N THR A 77 2.79 12.60 11.80
CA THR A 77 2.54 13.88 11.13
C THR A 77 2.41 13.71 9.62
N LYS A 78 3.22 12.85 9.01
CA LYS A 78 3.14 12.50 7.58
C LYS A 78 1.80 11.82 7.26
N MET A 79 1.34 10.88 8.09
CA MET A 79 0.02 10.25 7.89
C MET A 79 -1.10 11.28 7.89
N ILE A 80 -1.05 12.26 8.79
CA ILE A 80 -2.08 13.31 8.88
C ILE A 80 -1.97 14.31 7.72
N LYS A 81 -0.78 14.86 7.47
CA LYS A 81 -0.61 16.01 6.56
C LYS A 81 -0.46 15.63 5.10
N VAL A 82 0.14 14.48 4.80
CA VAL A 82 0.41 14.03 3.42
C VAL A 82 -0.65 13.05 2.96
N TYR A 83 -1.03 12.09 3.82
CA TYR A 83 -1.99 11.05 3.47
C TYR A 83 -3.42 11.32 3.95
N GLY A 84 -3.64 12.38 4.73
CA GLY A 84 -4.97 12.82 5.13
C GLY A 84 -5.64 11.95 6.20
N ALA A 85 -4.87 11.22 7.00
CA ALA A 85 -5.40 10.42 8.09
C ALA A 85 -6.20 11.31 9.08
N PRO A 86 -7.48 10.98 9.37
CA PRO A 86 -8.36 11.81 10.20
C PRO A 86 -8.10 11.57 11.70
N ILE A 87 -6.89 11.86 12.17
CA ILE A 87 -6.48 11.67 13.57
C ILE A 87 -6.71 12.96 14.36
N ASP A 88 -7.40 12.87 15.50
CA ASP A 88 -7.57 14.00 16.42
C ASP A 88 -6.22 14.43 17.03
N ASN A 89 -5.98 15.74 17.13
CA ASN A 89 -4.78 16.28 17.75
C ASN A 89 -4.59 15.80 19.20
N ALA A 90 -5.66 15.51 19.94
CA ALA A 90 -5.62 14.99 21.30
C ALA A 90 -5.04 13.57 21.41
N ASP A 91 -5.04 12.82 20.31
CA ASP A 91 -4.54 11.43 20.26
C ASP A 91 -3.13 11.32 19.68
N VAL A 92 -2.66 12.34 18.94
CA VAL A 92 -1.32 12.34 18.33
C VAL A 92 -0.22 12.03 19.36
N GLY A 93 -0.23 12.72 20.50
CA GLY A 93 0.77 12.50 21.54
C GLY A 93 0.78 11.06 22.09
N LYS A 94 -0.41 10.48 22.28
CA LYS A 94 -0.59 9.11 22.81
C LYS A 94 -0.13 8.05 21.81
N ILE A 95 -0.40 8.27 20.52
CA ILE A 95 0.06 7.41 19.42
C ILE A 95 1.58 7.44 19.35
N VAL A 96 2.19 8.63 19.35
CA VAL A 96 3.65 8.78 19.29
C VAL A 96 4.33 8.16 20.51
N GLU A 97 3.75 8.33 21.71
CA GLU A 97 4.26 7.71 22.94
C GLU A 97 4.23 6.18 22.86
N TYR A 98 3.10 5.60 22.45
CA TYR A 98 2.99 4.16 22.22
C TYR A 98 4.05 3.69 21.22
N LEU A 99 4.13 4.32 20.05
CA LEU A 99 5.03 3.87 18.98
C LEU A 99 6.49 3.91 19.44
N ALA A 100 6.92 4.99 20.10
CA ALA A 100 8.29 5.11 20.60
C ALA A 100 8.63 4.15 21.76
N ALA A 101 7.64 3.84 22.61
CA ALA A 101 7.83 2.90 23.71
C ALA A 101 7.89 1.43 23.23
N THR A 102 7.18 1.11 22.14
CA THR A 102 6.92 -0.29 21.75
C THR A 102 7.70 -0.74 20.51
N TYR A 103 8.17 0.21 19.68
CA TYR A 103 8.95 -0.02 18.47
C TYR A 103 10.22 0.84 18.48
#